data_AF-A0A1I3E1B5-F1
#
_entry.id   AF-A0A1I3E1B5-F1
#
_cell.length_a   1.000
_cell.length_b   1.000
_cell.length_c   1.000
_cell.angle_alpha   90.00
_cell.angle_beta   90.00
_cell.angle_gamma   90.00
#
_symmetry.space_group_name_H-M   'P 1'
#
loop_
_entity.id
_entity.type
_entity.pdbx_description
1 polymer ?
#
loop_
_entity_poly.entity_id
_entity_poly.type
_entity_poly.pdbx_seq_one_letter_code
_entity_poly.pdbx_strand_id
1 'polypeptide(L)'
;MIWTADMDARLRELYPANTNREITAITGWSYYYICERAKVLDLHKGPDARSRACGKTQWTPEMDMFIRQNYERLDNRQIADALGLKLSVTRTRLYELGMKRMQLEYWTEDQVKFLVENYRQIGDLELAEIFESKWPKAKRWTKKHIEKKRRYLKLKRTTAERDAIREGHRQRGVYAEANRRMWQTRGAAKEGEIRYWRKRGGISVFPVIKVDGRWLHWAPWRWEQLRGPVQKGMNVIFADRNPYNRADDNLLLISNAELAKRNSVKSIIGLSDNYVAGILTSGRPDQREIVKQMPDLIELKRNQLLLQRELKEQLK
;
A
#
# COMPACT_ATOMS: atom_id res chain seq x y z
N MET A 1 34.00 -0.79 30.39
CA MET A 1 33.98 -1.45 31.71
C MET A 1 34.56 -2.84 31.54
N ILE A 2 35.62 -3.16 32.28
CA ILE A 2 36.31 -4.45 32.20
C ILE A 2 35.71 -5.37 33.27
N TRP A 3 35.40 -6.62 32.91
CA TRP A 3 34.87 -7.60 33.87
C TRP A 3 35.97 -8.03 34.83
N THR A 4 35.74 -7.91 36.13
CA THR A 4 36.61 -8.47 37.16
C THR A 4 36.12 -9.86 37.58
N ALA A 5 36.99 -10.64 38.22
CA ALA A 5 36.64 -11.97 38.74
C ALA A 5 35.45 -11.91 39.72
N ASP A 6 35.37 -10.87 40.55
CA ASP A 6 34.28 -10.68 41.50
C ASP A 6 32.95 -10.38 40.80
N MET A 7 32.98 -9.62 39.70
CA MET A 7 31.77 -9.37 38.91
C MET A 7 31.27 -10.64 38.25
N ASP A 8 32.17 -11.50 37.75
CA ASP A 8 31.79 -12.81 37.20
C ASP A 8 31.22 -13.74 38.27
N ALA A 9 31.81 -13.78 39.46
CA ALA A 9 31.31 -14.57 40.59
C ALA A 9 29.89 -14.13 40.97
N ARG A 10 29.69 -12.82 41.10
CA ARG A 10 28.37 -12.23 41.41
C ARG A 10 27.36 -12.47 40.29
N LEU A 11 27.78 -12.45 39.03
CA LEU A 11 26.90 -12.79 37.91
C LEU A 11 26.49 -14.27 37.96
N ARG A 12 27.42 -15.20 38.23
CA ARG A 12 27.12 -16.64 38.36
C ARG A 12 26.11 -16.94 39.45
N GLU A 13 26.20 -16.25 40.58
CA GLU A 13 25.27 -16.38 41.70
C GLU A 13 23.86 -15.86 41.34
N LEU A 14 23.76 -14.66 40.76
CA LEU A 14 22.48 -14.02 40.49
C LEU A 14 21.76 -14.57 39.25
N TYR A 15 22.50 -15.09 38.27
CA TYR A 15 21.96 -15.41 36.95
C TYR A 15 20.88 -16.50 36.94
N PRO A 16 20.98 -17.61 37.70
CA PRO A 16 19.96 -18.66 37.71
C PRO A 16 18.61 -18.20 38.26
N ALA A 17 18.61 -17.31 39.26
CA ALA A 17 17.40 -16.92 39.99
C ALA A 17 16.73 -15.65 39.45
N ASN A 18 17.46 -14.75 38.76
CA ASN A 18 16.96 -13.43 38.40
C ASN A 18 16.87 -13.23 36.88
N THR A 19 15.92 -12.42 36.42
CA THR A 19 15.86 -11.95 35.02
C THR A 19 16.97 -10.94 34.76
N ASN A 20 17.37 -10.75 33.49
CA ASN A 20 18.42 -9.78 33.17
C ASN A 20 18.04 -8.33 33.55
N ARG A 21 16.73 -8.03 33.61
CA ARG A 21 16.22 -6.73 34.08
C ARG A 21 16.34 -6.58 35.60
N GLU A 22 16.02 -7.63 36.35
CA GLU A 22 16.21 -7.65 37.81
C GLU A 22 17.69 -7.52 38.16
N ILE A 23 18.58 -8.24 37.46
CA ILE A 23 20.04 -8.11 37.67
C ILE A 23 20.51 -6.69 37.35
N THR A 24 20.01 -6.09 36.25
CA THR A 24 20.29 -4.68 35.92
C THR A 24 19.90 -3.74 37.07
N ALA A 25 18.74 -3.97 37.69
CA ALA A 25 18.27 -3.16 38.82
C ALA A 25 19.10 -3.39 40.10
N ILE A 26 19.55 -4.62 40.35
CA ILE A 26 20.33 -5.00 41.54
C ILE A 26 21.77 -4.48 41.46
N THR A 27 22.41 -4.59 40.29
CA THR A 27 23.84 -4.29 40.13
C THR A 27 24.13 -2.95 39.48
N GLY A 28 23.13 -2.33 38.84
CA GLY A 28 23.30 -1.13 38.02
C GLY A 28 24.02 -1.39 36.69
N TRP A 29 24.36 -2.65 36.36
CA TRP A 29 25.01 -2.98 35.10
C TRP A 29 24.03 -2.90 33.94
N SER A 30 24.49 -2.45 32.77
CA SER A 30 23.60 -2.38 31.61
C SER A 30 23.11 -3.77 31.20
N TYR A 31 21.85 -3.84 30.76
CA TYR A 31 21.22 -5.07 30.29
C TYR A 31 22.06 -5.79 29.22
N TYR A 32 22.65 -5.02 28.29
CA TYR A 32 23.50 -5.53 27.23
C TYR A 32 24.79 -6.17 27.77
N TYR A 33 25.39 -5.53 28.78
CA TYR A 33 26.63 -6.01 29.41
C TYR A 33 26.43 -7.36 30.11
N ILE A 34 25.30 -7.53 30.80
CA ILE A 34 24.89 -8.80 31.43
C ILE A 34 24.67 -9.89 30.37
N CYS A 35 23.98 -9.57 29.27
CA CYS A 35 23.70 -10.53 28.19
C CYS A 35 24.98 -11.07 27.54
N GLU A 36 25.89 -10.18 27.15
CA GLU A 36 27.14 -10.58 26.50
C GLU A 36 28.02 -11.41 27.42
N ARG A 37 28.13 -11.02 28.70
CA ARG A 37 28.95 -11.78 29.64
C ARG A 37 28.37 -13.14 29.97
N ALA A 38 27.05 -13.23 30.16
CA ALA A 38 26.40 -14.49 30.44
C ALA A 38 26.56 -15.51 29.30
N LYS A 39 26.62 -15.07 28.03
CA LYS A 39 26.97 -15.94 26.90
C LYS A 39 28.40 -16.45 26.99
N VAL A 40 29.36 -15.57 27.30
CA VAL A 40 30.78 -15.95 27.45
C VAL A 40 30.99 -16.94 28.59
N LEU A 41 30.21 -16.79 29.67
CA LEU A 41 30.26 -17.67 30.85
C LEU A 41 29.36 -18.92 30.73
N ASP A 42 28.68 -19.11 29.59
CA ASP A 42 27.71 -20.17 29.31
C ASP A 42 26.65 -20.36 30.42
N LEU A 43 26.11 -19.25 30.93
CA LEU A 43 25.14 -19.28 32.00
C LEU A 43 23.73 -19.50 31.48
N HIS A 44 22.99 -20.36 32.17
CA HIS A 44 21.58 -20.63 31.88
C HIS A 44 20.68 -20.13 33.00
N LYS A 45 19.52 -19.57 32.63
CA LYS A 45 18.49 -19.17 33.59
C LYS A 45 17.84 -20.40 34.22
N GLY A 46 17.47 -20.33 35.50
CA GLY A 46 16.60 -21.32 36.14
C GLY A 46 15.15 -21.24 35.62
N PRO A 47 14.31 -22.25 35.91
CA PRO A 47 12.92 -22.31 35.43
C PRO A 47 12.08 -21.10 35.82
N ASP A 48 12.23 -20.63 37.07
CA ASP A 48 11.46 -19.51 37.61
C ASP A 48 11.87 -18.18 36.98
N ALA A 49 13.19 -17.95 36.85
CA ALA A 49 13.72 -16.79 36.16
C ALA A 49 13.32 -16.78 34.68
N ARG A 50 13.29 -17.94 34.01
CA ARG A 50 12.77 -18.06 32.63
C ARG A 50 11.29 -17.71 32.57
N SER A 51 10.49 -18.20 33.52
CA SER A 51 9.04 -17.92 33.58
C SER A 51 8.77 -16.41 33.74
N ARG A 52 9.48 -15.74 34.66
CA ARG A 52 9.41 -14.29 34.85
C ARG A 52 9.92 -13.51 33.63
N ALA A 53 11.03 -13.93 33.02
CA ALA A 53 11.61 -13.27 31.85
C ALA A 53 10.72 -13.38 30.60
N CYS A 54 10.00 -14.50 30.43
CA CYS A 54 9.09 -14.69 29.31
C CYS A 54 7.70 -14.09 29.53
N GLY A 55 7.44 -13.44 30.68
CA GLY A 55 6.16 -12.83 30.99
C GLY A 55 5.02 -13.85 31.08
N LYS A 56 5.31 -15.08 31.49
CA LYS A 56 4.27 -16.09 31.72
C LYS A 56 3.47 -15.69 32.95
N THR A 57 2.22 -15.29 32.73
CA THR A 57 1.25 -15.07 33.81
C THR A 57 1.07 -16.34 34.63
N GLN A 58 1.20 -16.23 35.95
CA GLN A 58 0.80 -17.29 36.87
C GLN A 58 -0.71 -17.22 37.04
N TRP A 59 -1.41 -18.30 36.67
CA TRP A 59 -2.86 -18.40 36.81
C TRP A 59 -3.22 -18.89 38.20
N THR A 60 -4.02 -18.10 38.93
CA THR A 60 -4.52 -18.51 40.25
C THR A 60 -5.94 -19.09 40.13
N PRO A 61 -6.38 -19.93 41.09
CA PRO A 61 -7.75 -20.46 41.11
C PRO A 61 -8.83 -19.37 41.11
N GLU A 62 -8.57 -18.21 41.72
CA GLU A 62 -9.48 -17.07 41.76
C GLU A 62 -9.65 -16.44 40.38
N MET A 63 -8.57 -16.35 39.59
CA MET A 63 -8.65 -15.88 38.21
C MET A 63 -9.49 -16.82 37.34
N ASP A 64 -9.31 -18.13 37.50
CA ASP A 64 -10.11 -19.13 36.78
C ASP A 64 -11.59 -19.08 37.22
N MET A 65 -11.86 -18.90 38.52
CA MET A 65 -13.21 -18.74 39.04
C MET A 65 -13.88 -17.47 38.50
N PHE A 66 -13.16 -16.35 38.48
CA PHE A 66 -13.64 -15.10 37.89
C PHE A 66 -14.01 -15.28 36.41
N ILE A 67 -13.14 -15.94 35.64
CA ILE A 67 -13.39 -16.28 34.24
C ILE A 67 -14.67 -17.11 34.12
N ARG A 68 -14.82 -18.17 34.91
CA ARG A 68 -15.97 -19.08 34.85
C ARG A 68 -17.30 -18.37 35.13
N GLN A 69 -17.32 -17.48 36.12
CA GLN A 69 -18.53 -16.75 36.52
C GLN A 69 -18.91 -15.64 35.53
N ASN A 70 -17.93 -15.03 34.86
CA ASN A 70 -18.16 -13.85 34.02
C ASN A 70 -18.14 -14.15 32.52
N TYR A 71 -17.84 -15.38 32.09
CA TYR A 71 -17.69 -15.72 30.68
C TYR A 71 -18.95 -15.45 29.84
N GLU A 72 -20.13 -15.77 30.34
CA GLU A 72 -21.37 -15.53 29.58
C GLU A 72 -21.67 -14.02 29.44
N ARG A 73 -21.26 -13.22 30.42
CA ARG A 73 -21.64 -11.81 30.56
C ARG A 73 -20.65 -10.82 29.95
N LEU A 74 -19.34 -11.08 30.06
CA LEU A 74 -18.27 -10.16 29.65
C LEU A 74 -17.58 -10.68 28.39
N ASP A 75 -17.21 -9.79 27.46
CA ASP A 75 -16.39 -10.16 26.33
C ASP A 75 -14.94 -10.49 26.74
N ASN A 76 -14.18 -11.12 25.85
CA ASN A 76 -12.81 -11.57 26.17
C ASN A 76 -11.86 -10.39 26.50
N ARG A 77 -12.14 -9.18 26.00
CA ARG A 77 -11.35 -7.99 26.26
C ARG A 77 -11.65 -7.43 27.64
N GLN A 78 -12.93 -7.34 28.01
CA GLN A 78 -13.37 -6.96 29.35
C GLN A 78 -12.84 -7.92 30.42
N ILE A 79 -12.83 -9.22 30.17
CA ILE A 79 -12.21 -10.21 31.09
C ILE A 79 -10.71 -9.97 31.20
N ALA A 80 -10.02 -9.68 30.08
CA ALA A 80 -8.58 -9.41 30.10
C ALA A 80 -8.26 -8.12 30.88
N ASP A 81 -9.03 -7.06 30.64
CA ASP A 81 -8.87 -5.76 31.29
C ASP A 81 -9.14 -5.87 32.81
N ALA A 82 -10.19 -6.61 33.21
CA ALA A 82 -10.52 -6.86 34.62
C ALA A 82 -9.44 -7.65 35.37
N LEU A 83 -8.71 -8.54 34.67
CA LEU A 83 -7.59 -9.30 35.23
C LEU A 83 -6.25 -8.56 35.12
N GLY A 84 -6.20 -7.39 34.46
CA GLY A 84 -4.95 -6.66 34.17
C GLY A 84 -4.02 -7.43 33.23
N LEU A 85 -4.56 -8.29 32.37
CA LEU A 85 -3.79 -9.18 31.48
C LEU A 85 -3.90 -8.79 30.02
N LYS A 86 -2.94 -9.26 29.22
CA LYS A 86 -3.03 -9.16 27.76
C LYS A 86 -4.14 -10.07 27.23
N LEU A 87 -4.95 -9.56 26.31
CA LEU A 87 -6.03 -10.32 25.65
C LEU A 87 -5.58 -11.69 25.09
N SER A 88 -4.37 -11.78 24.54
CA SER A 88 -3.84 -13.04 24.03
C SER A 88 -3.66 -14.10 25.12
N VAL A 89 -3.16 -13.71 26.29
CA VAL A 89 -2.92 -14.60 27.44
C VAL A 89 -4.25 -15.09 27.99
N THR A 90 -5.22 -14.19 28.18
CA THR A 90 -6.58 -14.52 28.60
C THR A 90 -7.27 -15.47 27.62
N ARG A 91 -7.11 -15.26 26.31
CA ARG A 91 -7.69 -16.16 25.29
C ARG A 91 -7.10 -17.56 25.33
N THR A 92 -5.79 -17.69 25.54
CA THR A 92 -5.16 -19.00 25.70
C THR A 92 -5.75 -19.73 26.91
N ARG A 93 -5.88 -19.06 28.05
CA ARG A 93 -6.47 -19.67 29.25
C ARG A 93 -7.94 -20.05 29.07
N LEU A 94 -8.73 -19.19 28.42
CA LEU A 94 -10.11 -19.52 28.05
C LEU A 94 -10.18 -20.80 27.21
N TYR A 95 -9.24 -21.00 26.27
CA TYR A 95 -9.17 -22.23 25.49
C TYR A 95 -8.78 -23.46 26.32
N GLU A 96 -7.85 -23.32 27.28
CA GLU A 96 -7.47 -24.38 28.23
C GLU A 96 -8.65 -24.79 29.13
N LEU A 97 -9.48 -23.83 29.53
CA LEU A 97 -10.70 -24.05 30.31
C LEU A 97 -11.89 -24.56 29.47
N GLY A 98 -11.71 -24.76 28.16
CA GLY A 98 -12.77 -25.21 27.24
C GLY A 98 -13.78 -24.12 26.85
N MET A 99 -13.56 -22.87 27.26
CA MET A 99 -14.46 -21.74 27.05
C MET A 99 -14.23 -21.08 25.69
N LYS A 100 -14.73 -21.74 24.64
CA LYS A 100 -14.63 -21.27 23.24
C LYS A 100 -15.94 -20.63 22.79
N ARG A 101 -15.90 -19.34 22.46
CA ARG A 101 -17.06 -18.63 21.87
C ARG A 101 -17.30 -19.03 20.41
N MET A 102 -16.25 -19.48 19.73
CA MET A 102 -16.31 -19.82 18.32
C MET A 102 -16.60 -21.31 18.19
N GLN A 103 -17.81 -21.65 17.77
CA GLN A 103 -18.12 -22.97 17.25
C GLN A 103 -17.62 -23.05 15.81
N LEU A 104 -16.69 -23.96 15.53
CA LEU A 104 -16.23 -24.21 14.17
C LEU A 104 -17.17 -25.22 13.50
N GLU A 105 -17.89 -24.77 12.49
CA GLU A 105 -18.61 -25.64 11.57
C GLU A 105 -17.63 -26.15 10.50
N TYR A 106 -17.40 -27.47 10.51
CA TYR A 106 -16.52 -28.12 9.54
C TYR A 106 -17.26 -28.42 8.24
N TRP A 107 -16.48 -28.58 7.16
CA TRP A 107 -17.02 -29.00 5.87
C TRP A 107 -17.29 -30.50 5.90
N THR A 108 -18.49 -30.91 5.50
CA THR A 108 -18.82 -32.32 5.32
C THR A 108 -18.18 -32.89 4.05
N GLU A 109 -18.11 -34.22 3.95
CA GLU A 109 -17.56 -34.89 2.77
C GLU A 109 -18.38 -34.59 1.51
N ASP A 110 -19.72 -34.60 1.62
CA ASP A 110 -20.63 -34.25 0.53
C ASP A 110 -20.44 -32.82 0.01
N GLN A 111 -20.25 -31.87 0.93
CA GLN A 111 -19.94 -30.49 0.60
C GLN A 111 -18.63 -30.37 -0.19
N VAL A 112 -17.60 -31.12 0.23
CA VAL A 112 -16.31 -31.15 -0.47
C VAL A 112 -16.45 -31.78 -1.84
N LYS A 113 -17.15 -32.92 -1.95
CA LYS A 113 -17.40 -33.61 -3.21
C LYS A 113 -18.12 -32.70 -4.21
N PHE A 114 -19.21 -32.08 -3.78
CA PHE A 114 -19.96 -31.15 -4.62
C PHE A 114 -19.11 -29.96 -5.09
N LEU A 115 -18.25 -29.41 -4.22
CA LEU A 115 -17.33 -28.34 -4.60
C LEU A 115 -16.32 -28.80 -5.66
N VAL A 116 -15.73 -29.99 -5.51
CA VAL A 116 -14.73 -30.52 -6.44
C VAL A 116 -15.32 -30.78 -7.82
N GLU A 117 -16.56 -31.25 -7.89
CA GLU A 117 -17.26 -31.51 -9.15
C GLU A 117 -17.63 -30.21 -9.89
N ASN A 118 -18.03 -29.15 -9.17
CA ASN A 118 -18.68 -27.99 -9.76
C ASN A 118 -17.80 -26.72 -9.86
N TYR A 119 -16.63 -26.67 -9.20
CA TYR A 119 -15.86 -25.42 -9.10
C TYR A 119 -15.39 -24.86 -10.45
N ARG A 120 -15.20 -25.69 -11.48
CA ARG A 120 -14.70 -25.22 -12.80
C ARG A 120 -15.74 -24.40 -13.55
N GLN A 121 -17.01 -24.77 -13.43
CA GLN A 121 -18.11 -24.17 -14.17
C GLN A 121 -18.80 -23.06 -13.37
N ILE A 122 -18.97 -23.27 -12.06
CA ILE A 122 -19.73 -22.37 -11.20
C ILE A 122 -18.78 -21.42 -10.45
N GLY A 123 -19.14 -20.14 -10.41
CA GLY A 123 -18.41 -19.10 -9.69
C GLY A 123 -18.51 -19.24 -8.17
N ASP A 124 -17.50 -18.77 -7.44
CA ASP A 124 -17.46 -18.86 -5.96
C ASP A 124 -18.64 -18.11 -5.29
N LEU A 125 -19.27 -17.15 -5.98
CA LEU A 125 -20.46 -16.44 -5.48
C LEU A 125 -21.70 -17.32 -5.52
N GLU A 126 -21.95 -17.94 -6.67
CA GLU A 126 -23.10 -18.82 -6.90
C GLU A 126 -22.98 -20.10 -6.10
N LEU A 127 -21.77 -20.67 -6.00
CA LEU A 127 -21.51 -21.79 -5.10
C LEU A 127 -21.89 -21.44 -3.67
N ALA A 128 -21.64 -20.20 -3.21
CA ALA A 128 -22.05 -19.81 -1.87
C ALA A 128 -23.58 -19.77 -1.72
N GLU A 129 -24.31 -19.36 -2.74
CA GLU A 129 -25.78 -19.35 -2.75
C GLU A 129 -26.35 -20.77 -2.79
N ILE A 130 -25.79 -21.65 -3.61
CA ILE A 130 -26.17 -23.07 -3.66
C ILE A 130 -25.90 -23.75 -2.31
N PHE A 131 -24.76 -23.46 -1.69
CA PHE A 131 -24.43 -24.00 -0.37
C PHE A 131 -25.36 -23.49 0.72
N GLU A 132 -25.77 -22.22 0.66
CA GLU A 132 -26.77 -21.68 1.59
C GLU A 132 -28.12 -22.40 1.45
N SER A 133 -28.52 -22.73 0.23
CA SER A 133 -29.77 -23.46 -0.01
C SER A 133 -29.70 -24.92 0.39
N LYS A 134 -28.57 -25.61 0.18
CA LYS A 134 -28.44 -27.06 0.43
C LYS A 134 -28.01 -27.40 1.85
N TRP A 135 -27.14 -26.59 2.44
CA TRP A 135 -26.54 -26.82 3.75
C TRP A 135 -26.49 -25.51 4.55
N PRO A 136 -27.66 -24.97 4.95
CA PRO A 136 -27.71 -23.74 5.73
C PRO A 136 -26.94 -23.93 7.04
N LYS A 137 -26.32 -22.85 7.52
CA LYS A 137 -25.49 -22.87 8.71
C LYS A 137 -25.66 -21.59 9.52
N ALA A 138 -25.25 -21.57 10.79
CA ALA A 138 -25.57 -20.44 11.68
C ALA A 138 -25.04 -19.10 11.14
N LYS A 139 -23.87 -19.13 10.48
CA LYS A 139 -23.32 -17.98 9.76
C LYS A 139 -23.37 -18.23 8.26
N ARG A 140 -24.26 -17.53 7.54
CA ARG A 140 -24.42 -17.60 6.08
C ARG A 140 -23.15 -17.93 5.29
N TRP A 141 -23.26 -18.83 4.32
CA TRP A 141 -22.24 -19.07 3.31
C TRP A 141 -21.90 -17.80 2.54
N THR A 142 -20.60 -17.59 2.35
CA THR A 142 -20.09 -16.43 1.62
C THR A 142 -19.12 -16.93 0.56
N LYS A 143 -18.94 -16.13 -0.49
CA LYS A 143 -17.91 -16.36 -1.50
C LYS A 143 -16.53 -16.66 -0.88
N LYS A 144 -16.19 -16.01 0.24
CA LYS A 144 -14.91 -16.20 0.93
C LYS A 144 -14.79 -17.58 1.59
N HIS A 145 -15.87 -18.16 2.09
CA HIS A 145 -15.86 -19.53 2.60
C HIS A 145 -15.50 -20.52 1.48
N ILE A 146 -16.16 -20.40 0.32
CA ILE A 146 -15.89 -21.25 -0.86
C ILE A 146 -14.47 -21.04 -1.38
N GLU A 147 -14.05 -19.78 -1.57
CA GLU A 147 -12.69 -19.43 -2.04
C GLU A 147 -11.60 -20.04 -1.13
N LYS A 148 -11.79 -19.95 0.20
CA LYS A 148 -10.83 -20.47 1.18
C LYS A 148 -10.74 -22.00 1.11
N LYS A 149 -11.88 -22.71 1.07
CA LYS A 149 -11.87 -24.17 0.96
C LYS A 149 -11.27 -24.63 -0.37
N ARG A 150 -11.62 -23.98 -1.48
CA ARG A 150 -11.04 -24.23 -2.80
C ARG A 150 -9.51 -24.09 -2.80
N ARG A 151 -9.00 -23.07 -2.10
CA ARG A 151 -7.55 -22.86 -1.92
C ARG A 151 -6.90 -23.98 -1.10
N TYR A 152 -7.51 -24.40 0.02
CA TYR A 152 -6.99 -25.52 0.81
C TYR A 152 -6.91 -26.83 0.02
N LEU A 153 -7.93 -27.08 -0.82
CA LEU A 153 -7.98 -28.25 -1.71
C LEU A 153 -7.12 -28.07 -2.98
N LYS A 154 -6.38 -26.95 -3.11
CA LYS A 154 -5.53 -26.61 -4.27
C LYS A 154 -6.27 -26.63 -5.62
N LEU A 155 -7.59 -26.43 -5.62
CA LEU A 155 -8.42 -26.42 -6.81
C LEU A 155 -8.24 -25.10 -7.57
N LYS A 156 -7.41 -25.10 -8.62
CA LYS A 156 -7.15 -23.92 -9.46
C LYS A 156 -8.01 -23.96 -10.72
N ARG A 157 -8.53 -22.79 -11.10
CA ARG A 157 -9.22 -22.61 -12.40
C ARG A 157 -8.23 -22.16 -13.45
N THR A 158 -8.44 -22.56 -14.70
CA THR A 158 -7.71 -22.03 -15.84
C THR A 158 -8.13 -20.58 -16.13
N THR A 159 -7.38 -19.88 -16.99
CA THR A 159 -7.75 -18.52 -17.41
C THR A 159 -9.08 -18.51 -18.17
N ALA A 160 -9.28 -19.46 -19.09
CA ALA A 160 -10.51 -19.61 -19.86
C ALA A 160 -11.75 -19.85 -18.98
N GLU A 161 -11.66 -20.76 -17.99
CA GLU A 161 -12.74 -21.02 -17.03
C GLU A 161 -13.11 -19.76 -16.22
N ARG A 162 -12.09 -18.98 -15.80
CA ARG A 162 -12.32 -17.73 -15.05
C ARG A 162 -12.99 -16.67 -15.91
N ASP A 163 -12.63 -16.59 -17.18
CA ASP A 163 -13.20 -15.62 -18.10
C ASP A 163 -14.65 -15.99 -18.46
N ALA A 164 -14.95 -17.28 -18.64
CA ALA A 164 -16.32 -17.77 -18.83
C ALA A 164 -17.23 -17.43 -17.64
N ILE A 165 -16.77 -17.68 -16.40
CA ILE A 165 -17.51 -17.29 -15.18
C ILE A 165 -17.71 -15.77 -15.12
N ARG A 166 -16.68 -14.99 -15.44
CA ARG A 166 -16.74 -13.53 -15.43
C ARG A 166 -17.74 -13.01 -16.47
N GLU A 167 -17.79 -13.61 -17.65
CA GLU A 167 -18.76 -13.27 -18.69
C GLU A 167 -20.18 -13.58 -18.24
N GLY A 168 -20.43 -14.77 -17.68
CA GLY A 168 -21.74 -15.13 -17.13
C GLY A 168 -22.20 -14.21 -15.99
N HIS A 169 -21.27 -13.73 -15.16
CA HIS A 169 -21.57 -12.70 -14.14
C HIS A 169 -21.88 -11.33 -14.76
N ARG A 170 -21.21 -10.96 -15.87
CA ARG A 170 -21.47 -9.73 -16.60
C ARG A 170 -22.87 -9.75 -17.21
N GLN A 171 -23.24 -10.84 -17.89
CA GLN A 171 -24.56 -11.02 -18.51
C GLN A 171 -25.70 -10.93 -17.51
N ARG A 172 -25.52 -11.46 -16.30
CA ARG A 172 -26.50 -11.35 -15.19
C ARG A 172 -26.49 -10.02 -14.45
N GLY A 173 -25.61 -9.08 -14.81
CA GLY A 173 -25.54 -7.78 -14.15
C GLY A 173 -25.01 -7.82 -12.71
N VAL A 174 -24.29 -8.87 -12.30
CA VAL A 174 -23.73 -8.99 -10.93
C VAL A 174 -22.82 -7.81 -10.57
N TYR A 175 -22.16 -7.22 -11.57
CA TYR A 175 -21.25 -6.09 -11.41
C TYR A 175 -21.90 -4.71 -11.62
N ALA A 176 -23.21 -4.64 -11.92
CA ALA A 176 -23.87 -3.39 -12.28
C ALA A 176 -23.69 -2.30 -11.21
N GLU A 177 -23.84 -2.68 -9.93
CA GLU A 177 -23.77 -1.75 -8.80
C GLU A 177 -22.36 -1.64 -8.18
N ALA A 178 -21.38 -2.40 -8.69
CA ALA A 178 -20.04 -2.46 -8.11
C ALA A 178 -19.34 -1.11 -8.10
N ASN A 179 -19.46 -0.35 -9.21
CA ASN A 179 -18.87 0.98 -9.35
C ASN A 179 -19.53 1.97 -8.37
N ARG A 180 -20.85 1.95 -8.22
CA ARG A 180 -21.55 2.87 -7.31
C ARG A 180 -21.13 2.63 -5.86
N ARG A 181 -21.13 1.37 -5.41
CA ARG A 181 -20.66 1.00 -4.05
C ARG A 181 -19.21 1.39 -3.81
N MET A 182 -18.35 1.23 -4.80
CA MET A 182 -16.95 1.63 -4.70
C MET A 182 -16.80 3.13 -4.44
N TRP A 183 -17.56 3.97 -5.16
CA TRP A 183 -17.56 5.43 -4.95
C TRP A 183 -18.21 5.85 -3.63
N GLN A 184 -19.20 5.10 -3.12
CA GLN A 184 -19.75 5.34 -1.77
C GLN A 184 -18.70 5.10 -0.68
N THR A 185 -17.89 4.04 -0.79
CA THR A 185 -16.88 3.71 0.22
C THR A 185 -15.64 4.59 0.13
N ARG A 186 -15.13 4.84 -1.08
CA ARG A 186 -13.88 5.59 -1.29
C ARG A 186 -14.10 7.10 -1.34
N GLY A 187 -15.34 7.54 -1.44
CA GLY A 187 -15.70 8.92 -1.73
C GLY A 187 -15.58 9.23 -3.22
N ALA A 188 -16.52 10.03 -3.73
CA ALA A 188 -16.38 10.70 -5.01
C ALA A 188 -15.66 12.03 -4.84
N ALA A 189 -14.96 12.48 -5.88
CA ALA A 189 -14.40 13.83 -5.89
C ALA A 189 -15.53 14.86 -5.81
N LYS A 190 -15.37 15.87 -4.96
CA LYS A 190 -16.40 16.91 -4.78
C LYS A 190 -16.38 17.86 -5.97
N GLU A 191 -17.53 18.46 -6.23
CA GLU A 191 -17.66 19.55 -7.20
C GLU A 191 -16.75 20.73 -6.78
N GLY A 192 -16.01 21.30 -7.72
CA GLY A 192 -14.99 22.32 -7.47
C GLY A 192 -13.65 21.79 -6.91
N GLU A 193 -13.52 20.49 -6.63
CA GLU A 193 -12.25 19.91 -6.16
C GLU A 193 -11.16 20.06 -7.22
N ILE A 194 -9.96 20.48 -6.80
CA ILE A 194 -8.80 20.65 -7.68
C ILE A 194 -7.78 19.53 -7.42
N ARG A 195 -7.32 18.89 -8.49
CA ARG A 195 -6.28 17.84 -8.45
C ARG A 195 -5.13 18.17 -9.39
N TYR A 196 -3.97 17.63 -9.10
CA TYR A 196 -2.78 17.76 -9.95
C TYR A 196 -2.53 16.45 -10.68
N TRP A 197 -2.69 16.47 -12.01
CA TRP A 197 -2.43 15.31 -12.85
C TRP A 197 -1.05 15.41 -13.48
N ARG A 198 -0.45 14.25 -13.77
CA ARG A 198 0.82 14.14 -14.49
C ARG A 198 0.57 13.70 -15.92
N LYS A 199 1.32 14.25 -16.88
CA LYS A 199 1.34 13.70 -18.23
C LYS A 199 1.97 12.31 -18.21
N ARG A 200 1.44 11.38 -19.01
CA ARG A 200 1.98 10.03 -19.15
C ARG A 200 3.45 10.12 -19.59
N GLY A 201 4.37 9.59 -18.78
CA GLY A 201 5.81 9.62 -19.05
C GLY A 201 6.50 10.99 -18.83
N GLY A 202 5.81 11.99 -18.26
CA GLY A 202 6.36 13.32 -18.01
C GLY A 202 6.48 13.66 -16.52
N ILE A 203 7.39 14.58 -16.20
CA ILE A 203 7.57 15.16 -14.85
C ILE A 203 6.57 16.32 -14.63
N SER A 204 6.06 16.91 -15.70
CA SER A 204 5.13 18.03 -15.64
C SER A 204 3.79 17.66 -15.00
N VAL A 205 3.42 18.41 -13.97
CA VAL A 205 2.08 18.38 -13.36
C VAL A 205 1.22 19.52 -13.89
N PHE A 206 -0.10 19.34 -13.90
CA PHE A 206 -1.05 20.39 -14.24
C PHE A 206 -2.32 20.28 -13.39
N PRO A 207 -2.91 21.41 -12.97
CA PRO A 207 -4.14 21.41 -12.18
C PRO A 207 -5.36 21.16 -13.07
N VAL A 208 -6.26 20.33 -12.56
CA VAL A 208 -7.60 20.07 -13.11
C VAL A 208 -8.64 20.33 -12.03
N ILE A 209 -9.84 20.77 -12.42
CA ILE A 209 -10.96 21.05 -11.52
C ILE A 209 -12.17 20.19 -11.90
N LYS A 210 -12.91 19.74 -10.90
CA LYS A 210 -14.17 19.02 -11.07
C LYS A 210 -15.30 20.02 -11.35
N VAL A 211 -15.87 19.98 -12.55
CA VAL A 211 -17.00 20.82 -12.98
C VAL A 211 -18.05 19.96 -13.68
N ASP A 212 -19.31 20.04 -13.24
CA ASP A 212 -20.48 19.29 -13.73
C ASP A 212 -20.20 17.80 -13.92
N GLY A 213 -19.54 17.18 -12.93
CA GLY A 213 -19.23 15.75 -12.99
C GLY A 213 -18.08 15.39 -13.96
N ARG A 214 -17.39 16.36 -14.58
CA ARG A 214 -16.22 16.17 -15.47
C ARG A 214 -14.98 16.85 -14.90
N TRP A 215 -13.80 16.44 -15.36
CA TRP A 215 -12.53 17.09 -14.99
C TRP A 215 -12.10 18.00 -16.13
N LEU A 216 -12.00 19.30 -15.87
CA LEU A 216 -11.52 20.31 -16.82
C LEU A 216 -10.14 20.80 -16.41
N HIS A 217 -9.34 21.28 -17.36
CA HIS A 217 -8.10 21.98 -17.03
C HIS A 217 -8.41 23.27 -16.26
N TRP A 218 -7.77 23.47 -15.11
CA TRP A 218 -8.11 24.58 -14.21
C TRP A 218 -7.83 25.94 -14.83
N ALA A 219 -6.70 26.12 -15.52
CA ALA A 219 -6.28 27.43 -16.03
C ALA A 219 -7.22 27.99 -17.13
N PRO A 220 -7.60 27.23 -18.18
CA PRO A 220 -8.62 27.70 -19.14
C PRO A 220 -9.97 27.97 -18.47
N TRP A 221 -10.45 27.06 -17.61
CA TRP A 221 -11.71 27.24 -16.90
C TRP A 221 -11.71 28.55 -16.08
N ARG A 222 -10.64 28.80 -15.31
CA ARG A 222 -10.54 30.01 -14.47
C ARG A 222 -10.47 31.27 -15.34
N TRP A 223 -9.76 31.22 -16.47
CA TRP A 223 -9.73 32.33 -17.42
C TRP A 223 -11.12 32.66 -17.94
N GLU A 224 -11.90 31.66 -18.34
CA GLU A 224 -13.25 31.86 -18.86
C GLU A 224 -14.18 32.53 -17.84
N GLN A 225 -14.04 32.19 -16.56
CA GLN A 225 -14.80 32.83 -15.48
C GLN A 225 -14.45 34.32 -15.28
N LEU A 226 -13.20 34.72 -15.53
CA LEU A 226 -12.71 36.08 -15.27
C LEU A 226 -12.78 37.00 -16.48
N ARG A 227 -12.46 36.47 -17.67
CA ARG A 227 -12.15 37.23 -18.88
C ARG A 227 -12.95 36.78 -20.10
N GLY A 228 -13.80 35.76 -19.97
CA GLY A 228 -14.63 35.23 -21.05
C GLY A 228 -13.97 34.14 -21.89
N PRO A 229 -14.66 33.66 -22.94
CA PRO A 229 -14.31 32.43 -23.66
C PRO A 229 -12.93 32.49 -24.31
N VAL A 230 -12.17 31.40 -24.20
CA VAL A 230 -10.86 31.27 -24.87
C VAL A 230 -11.08 31.02 -26.36
N GLN A 231 -10.65 31.97 -27.20
CA GLN A 231 -10.77 31.84 -28.65
C GLN A 231 -9.94 30.69 -29.22
N LYS A 232 -10.42 30.09 -30.32
CA LYS A 232 -9.72 29.00 -31.00
C LYS A 232 -8.32 29.46 -31.45
N GLY A 233 -7.29 28.71 -31.08
CA GLY A 233 -5.90 29.04 -31.40
C GLY A 233 -5.16 29.85 -30.33
N MET A 234 -5.83 30.18 -29.24
CA MET A 234 -5.23 30.75 -28.03
C MET A 234 -5.09 29.68 -26.95
N ASN A 235 -4.10 29.85 -26.08
CA ASN A 235 -3.86 28.99 -24.92
C ASN A 235 -3.68 29.83 -23.67
N VAL A 236 -4.24 29.35 -22.56
CA VAL A 236 -4.01 29.92 -21.24
C VAL A 236 -2.84 29.19 -20.57
N ILE A 237 -1.83 29.93 -20.15
CA ILE A 237 -0.65 29.42 -19.45
C ILE A 237 -0.39 30.18 -18.15
N PHE A 238 0.40 29.58 -17.27
CA PHE A 238 0.96 30.25 -16.09
C PHE A 238 2.19 31.07 -16.51
N ALA A 239 2.22 32.37 -16.17
CA ALA A 239 3.31 33.29 -16.50
C ALA A 239 4.65 32.81 -15.89
N ASP A 240 4.60 32.44 -14.62
CA ASP A 240 5.73 31.92 -13.84
C ASP A 240 6.04 30.44 -14.12
N ARG A 241 5.22 29.76 -14.93
CA ARG A 241 5.30 28.33 -15.26
C ARG A 241 5.18 27.41 -14.05
N ASN A 242 4.71 27.91 -12.91
CA ASN A 242 4.45 27.13 -11.71
C ASN A 242 2.95 26.75 -11.66
N PRO A 243 2.60 25.48 -11.95
CA PRO A 243 1.21 25.04 -11.94
C PRO A 243 0.52 25.12 -10.56
N TYR A 244 1.29 25.30 -9.47
CA TYR A 244 0.77 25.48 -8.12
C TYR A 244 0.40 26.95 -7.82
N ASN A 245 0.99 27.91 -8.55
CA ASN A 245 0.65 29.32 -8.41
C ASN A 245 -0.61 29.65 -9.22
N ARG A 246 -1.74 29.65 -8.52
CA ARG A 246 -3.09 29.84 -9.09
C ARG A 246 -3.62 31.26 -8.92
N ALA A 247 -2.73 32.25 -8.82
CA ALA A 247 -3.13 33.64 -8.80
C ALA A 247 -3.72 34.06 -10.17
N ASP A 248 -4.77 34.89 -10.15
CA ASP A 248 -5.53 35.25 -11.35
C ASP A 248 -4.72 36.13 -12.32
N ASP A 249 -3.77 36.90 -11.80
CA ASP A 249 -2.78 37.70 -12.54
C ASP A 249 -1.66 36.86 -13.16
N ASN A 250 -1.39 35.67 -12.61
CA ASN A 250 -0.41 34.73 -13.16
C ASN A 250 -0.92 34.00 -14.42
N LEU A 251 -2.18 34.19 -14.81
CA LEU A 251 -2.73 33.62 -16.04
C LEU A 251 -2.51 34.54 -17.24
N LEU A 252 -1.91 33.99 -18.29
CA LEU A 252 -1.67 34.66 -19.57
C LEU A 252 -2.33 33.91 -20.72
N LEU A 253 -3.03 34.65 -21.57
CA LEU A 253 -3.52 34.15 -22.85
C LEU A 253 -2.50 34.46 -23.93
N ILE A 254 -2.06 33.43 -24.65
CA ILE A 254 -1.07 33.55 -25.72
C ILE A 254 -1.53 32.79 -26.95
N SER A 255 -1.13 33.27 -28.12
CA SER A 255 -1.40 32.57 -29.37
C SER A 255 -0.60 31.27 -29.50
N ASN A 256 -1.09 30.34 -30.31
CA ASN A 256 -0.35 29.13 -30.69
C ASN A 256 1.06 29.47 -31.22
N ALA A 257 1.19 30.55 -32.01
CA ALA A 257 2.47 30.98 -32.59
C ALA A 257 3.46 31.44 -31.51
N GLU A 258 3.01 32.23 -30.54
CA GLU A 258 3.84 32.68 -29.42
C GLU A 258 4.19 31.55 -28.46
N LEU A 259 3.24 30.65 -28.17
CA LEU A 259 3.49 29.46 -27.37
C LEU A 259 4.55 28.56 -28.04
N ALA A 260 4.44 28.35 -29.35
CA ALA A 260 5.42 27.61 -30.13
C ALA A 260 6.79 28.28 -30.07
N LYS A 261 6.88 29.61 -30.25
CA LYS A 261 8.12 30.38 -30.10
C LYS A 261 8.71 30.26 -28.68
N ARG A 262 7.90 30.33 -27.62
CA ARG A 262 8.38 30.16 -26.24
C ARG A 262 8.92 28.76 -25.97
N ASN A 263 8.22 27.74 -26.45
CA ASN A 263 8.65 26.35 -26.32
C ASN A 263 9.92 26.09 -27.14
N SER A 264 10.02 26.69 -28.33
CA SER A 264 11.22 26.60 -29.16
C SER A 264 12.39 27.34 -28.53
N VAL A 265 12.24 28.55 -28.00
CA VAL A 265 13.34 29.28 -27.31
C VAL A 265 13.94 28.42 -26.18
N LYS A 266 13.10 27.70 -25.42
CA LYS A 266 13.58 26.78 -24.38
C LYS A 266 14.36 25.58 -24.96
N SER A 267 13.91 25.00 -26.06
CA SER A 267 14.67 23.93 -26.74
C SER A 267 15.90 24.46 -27.51
N ILE A 268 15.89 25.74 -27.88
CA ILE A 268 16.96 26.46 -28.57
C ILE A 268 18.13 26.71 -27.62
N ILE A 269 17.87 27.23 -26.42
CA ILE A 269 18.88 27.53 -25.39
C ILE A 269 19.38 26.24 -24.73
N GLY A 270 18.49 25.26 -24.51
CA GLY A 270 18.81 24.11 -23.69
C GLY A 270 19.67 23.03 -24.36
N LEU A 271 19.71 22.96 -25.71
CA LEU A 271 20.35 21.92 -26.57
C LEU A 271 20.93 20.72 -25.81
N SER A 272 20.08 20.01 -25.07
CA SER A 272 20.56 19.04 -24.09
C SER A 272 21.13 17.84 -24.80
N ASP A 273 22.06 17.11 -24.18
CA ASP A 273 22.66 15.91 -24.76
C ASP A 273 21.59 14.93 -25.24
N ASN A 274 20.52 14.77 -24.45
CA ASN A 274 19.38 13.92 -24.81
C ASN A 274 18.58 14.44 -26.02
N TYR A 275 18.47 15.76 -26.19
CA TYR A 275 17.80 16.37 -27.34
C TYR A 275 18.66 16.21 -28.60
N VAL A 276 19.96 16.51 -28.51
CA VAL A 276 20.91 16.38 -29.63
C VAL A 276 21.08 14.92 -30.06
N ALA A 277 21.23 13.99 -29.11
CA ALA A 277 21.26 12.56 -29.39
C ALA A 277 19.97 12.09 -30.07
N GLY A 278 18.81 12.63 -29.68
CA GLY A 278 17.53 12.35 -30.34
C GLY A 278 17.47 12.84 -31.79
N ILE A 279 18.10 13.98 -32.12
CA ILE A 279 18.22 14.48 -33.50
C ILE A 279 19.12 13.55 -34.33
N LEU A 280 20.26 13.14 -33.78
CA LEU A 280 21.22 12.25 -34.46
C LEU A 280 20.64 10.85 -34.71
N THR A 281 19.75 10.39 -33.84
CA THR A 281 19.16 9.05 -33.89
C THR A 281 17.71 9.05 -34.40
N SER A 282 17.30 10.11 -35.11
CA SER A 282 15.97 10.20 -35.71
C SER A 282 15.73 9.01 -36.66
N GLY A 283 14.85 8.09 -36.28
CA GLY A 283 14.56 6.83 -37.01
C GLY A 283 15.19 5.57 -36.41
N ARG A 284 16.08 5.68 -35.42
CA ARG A 284 16.74 4.56 -34.71
C ARG A 284 16.84 4.83 -33.19
N PRO A 285 15.71 4.80 -32.46
CA PRO A 285 15.65 5.20 -31.05
C PRO A 285 16.46 4.28 -30.11
N ASP A 286 16.76 3.06 -30.54
CA ASP A 286 17.62 2.08 -29.87
C ASP A 286 19.08 2.56 -29.73
N GLN A 287 19.55 3.37 -30.68
CA GLN A 287 20.94 3.86 -30.70
C GLN A 287 21.16 5.09 -29.81
N ARG A 288 20.10 5.62 -29.20
CA ARG A 288 20.12 6.89 -28.46
C ARG A 288 21.03 6.87 -27.24
N GLU A 289 21.10 5.76 -26.52
CA GLU A 289 21.96 5.65 -25.33
C GLU A 289 23.44 5.51 -25.71
N ILE A 290 23.74 4.88 -26.86
CA ILE A 290 25.11 4.77 -27.38
C ILE A 290 25.61 6.16 -27.79
N VAL A 291 24.80 6.93 -28.52
CA VAL A 291 25.18 8.29 -28.96
C VAL A 291 25.36 9.24 -27.77
N LYS A 292 24.63 9.06 -26.66
CA LYS A 292 24.84 9.83 -25.43
C LYS A 292 26.21 9.63 -24.79
N GLN A 293 26.83 8.47 -25.00
CA GLN A 293 28.17 8.18 -24.48
C GLN A 293 29.28 8.80 -25.34
N MET A 294 28.94 9.47 -26.44
CA MET A 294 29.87 10.12 -27.37
C MET A 294 29.75 11.66 -27.24
N PRO A 295 30.40 12.29 -26.23
CA PRO A 295 30.27 13.72 -25.96
C PRO A 295 30.70 14.60 -27.14
N ASP A 296 31.80 14.24 -27.82
CA ASP A 296 32.35 15.00 -28.95
C ASP A 296 31.36 15.11 -30.12
N LEU A 297 30.67 14.01 -30.42
CA LEU A 297 29.67 13.95 -31.49
C LEU A 297 28.44 14.82 -31.16
N ILE A 298 28.04 14.82 -29.89
CA ILE A 298 26.95 15.66 -29.38
C ILE A 298 27.34 17.13 -29.44
N GLU A 299 28.55 17.49 -29.02
CA GLU A 299 29.02 18.87 -29.04
C GLU A 299 29.17 19.40 -30.47
N LEU A 300 29.72 18.60 -31.38
CA LEU A 300 29.84 18.96 -32.80
C LEU A 300 28.47 19.21 -33.42
N LYS A 301 27.49 18.32 -33.15
CA LYS A 301 26.13 18.51 -33.66
C LYS A 301 25.44 19.71 -33.02
N ARG A 302 25.67 19.97 -31.73
CA ARG A 302 25.18 21.16 -31.03
C ARG A 302 25.69 22.44 -31.69
N ASN A 303 26.99 22.51 -31.98
CA ASN A 303 27.63 23.66 -32.64
C ASN A 303 27.13 23.84 -34.07
N GLN A 304 26.97 22.75 -34.84
CA GLN A 304 26.36 22.80 -36.17
C GLN A 304 24.96 23.40 -36.14
N LEU A 305 24.12 23.00 -35.16
CA LEU A 305 22.76 23.52 -35.01
C LEU A 305 22.75 25.00 -34.61
N LEU A 306 23.71 25.46 -33.81
CA LEU A 306 23.84 26.89 -33.45
C LEU A 306 24.26 27.73 -34.67
N LEU A 307 25.29 27.31 -35.41
CA LEU A 307 25.76 27.99 -36.62
C LEU A 307 24.67 28.10 -37.70
N GLN A 308 23.93 27.02 -37.94
CA GLN A 308 22.79 27.04 -38.88
C GLN A 308 21.69 28.03 -38.47
N ARG A 309 21.53 28.29 -37.17
CA ARG A 309 20.56 29.26 -36.66
C ARG A 309 21.06 30.68 -36.83
N GLU A 310 22.32 30.96 -36.50
CA GLU A 310 22.94 32.29 -36.69
C GLU A 310 22.87 32.73 -38.16
N LEU A 311 23.25 31.84 -39.09
CA LEU A 311 23.12 32.09 -40.53
C LEU A 311 21.68 32.47 -40.93
N LYS A 312 20.68 31.79 -40.35
CA LYS A 312 19.27 32.04 -40.67
C LYS A 312 18.74 33.35 -40.07
N GLU A 313 19.30 33.81 -38.95
CA GLU A 313 18.98 35.12 -38.38
C GLU A 313 19.61 36.26 -39.18
N GLN A 314 20.83 36.09 -39.68
CA GLN A 314 21.49 37.08 -40.54
C GLN A 314 20.83 37.20 -41.93
N LEU A 315 20.19 36.14 -42.42
CA LEU A 315 19.47 36.09 -43.70
C LEU A 315 18.01 36.59 -43.62
N LYS A 316 17.56 37.06 -42.45
CA LYS A 316 16.19 37.49 -42.20
C LYS A 316 16.04 39.00 -42.16
#